data_AF-A0A8T3M8Z7-F1
#
_entry.id   AF-A0A8T3M8Z7-F1
#
_cell.length_a   1.000
_cell.length_b   1.000
_cell.length_c   1.000
_cell.angle_alpha   90.00
_cell.angle_beta   90.00
_cell.angle_gamma   90.00
#
_symmetry.space_group_name_H-M   'P 1'
#
loop_
_entity.id
_entity.type
_entity.pdbx_description
1 polymer ?
#
loop_
_entity_poly.entity_id
_entity_poly.type
_entity_poly.pdbx_seq_one_letter_code
_entity_poly.pdbx_strand_id
1 'polypeptide(L)'
;MSLQLHRPDGQGGVEPRRVADRNWRNQLASPRWGASLRGGRLPELKNPEMNPTSTWRSVLFWLFLAAATFGVLVLGYGTGFWDLPIR
;
A
#
# COMPACT_ATOMS: atom_id res chain seq x y z
N MET A 1 17.65 10.01 -2.12
CA MET A 1 18.50 9.24 -3.06
C MET A 1 17.68 8.88 -4.29
N SER A 2 17.99 9.44 -5.47
CA SER A 2 17.27 9.16 -6.73
C SER A 2 18.18 8.36 -7.67
N LEU A 3 17.86 7.10 -7.89
CA LEU A 3 18.60 6.22 -8.80
C LEU A 3 18.20 6.59 -10.25
N GLN A 4 19.09 7.26 -10.98
CA GLN A 4 18.90 7.58 -12.40
C GLN A 4 19.55 6.47 -13.22
N LEU A 5 18.73 5.66 -13.91
CA LEU A 5 19.22 4.61 -14.78
C LEU A 5 19.59 5.21 -16.13
N HIS A 6 20.89 5.17 -16.42
CA HIS A 6 21.50 5.68 -17.64
C HIS A 6 21.50 4.57 -18.70
N ARG A 7 20.87 4.81 -19.86
CA ARG A 7 20.94 3.91 -21.03
C ARG A 7 21.80 4.57 -22.12
N PRO A 8 22.67 3.82 -22.81
CA PRO A 8 23.37 4.34 -23.97
C PRO A 8 22.39 4.69 -25.09
N ASP A 9 22.52 5.89 -25.65
CA ASP A 9 21.67 6.48 -26.70
C ASP A 9 21.91 5.91 -28.11
N GLY A 10 22.84 4.96 -28.25
CA GLY A 10 23.23 4.38 -29.54
C GLY A 10 24.16 5.25 -30.38
N GLN A 11 24.53 6.45 -29.92
CA GLN A 11 25.51 7.36 -30.52
C GLN A 11 26.68 7.71 -29.57
N GLY A 12 26.71 7.14 -28.37
CA GLY A 12 27.79 7.31 -27.39
C GLY A 12 27.48 8.30 -26.27
N GLY A 13 26.29 8.88 -26.25
CA GLY A 13 25.77 9.68 -25.15
C GLY A 13 24.90 8.88 -24.19
N VAL A 14 24.61 9.50 -23.04
CA VAL A 14 23.85 8.89 -21.95
C VAL A 14 22.71 9.83 -21.56
N GLU A 15 21.49 9.50 -21.97
CA GLU A 15 20.31 10.32 -21.68
C GLU A 15 19.75 9.97 -20.28
N PRO A 16 19.65 10.94 -19.34
CA PRO A 16 19.01 10.69 -18.05
C PRO A 16 17.49 10.66 -18.20
N ARG A 17 16.91 9.47 -18.32
CA ARG A 17 15.46 9.30 -18.23
C ARG A 17 15.06 9.06 -16.77
N ARG A 18 14.28 9.98 -16.18
CA ARG A 18 13.57 9.71 -14.92
C ARG A 18 12.48 8.69 -15.19
N VAL A 19 12.81 7.41 -15.05
CA VAL A 19 11.83 6.32 -15.09
C VAL A 19 11.05 6.37 -13.78
N ALA A 20 9.98 7.17 -13.75
CA ALA A 20 8.94 7.07 -12.74
C ALA A 20 8.09 5.84 -13.05
N ASP A 21 8.65 4.64 -12.91
CA ASP A 21 7.84 3.44 -12.99
C ASP A 21 6.98 3.38 -11.73
N ARG A 22 5.67 3.62 -11.90
CA ARG A 22 4.68 3.54 -10.81
C ARG A 22 4.67 2.15 -10.17
N ASN A 23 5.13 1.13 -10.88
CA ASN A 23 5.18 -0.23 -10.37
C ASN A 23 6.62 -0.63 -10.05
N TRP A 24 7.04 -0.37 -8.80
CA TRP A 24 8.36 -0.73 -8.27
C TRP A 24 8.70 -2.23 -8.44
N ARG A 25 7.69 -3.10 -8.60
CA ARG A 25 7.87 -4.54 -8.85
C ARG A 25 8.54 -4.83 -10.19
N ASN A 26 8.38 -3.96 -11.19
CA ASN A 26 9.05 -4.09 -12.48
C ASN A 26 10.58 -3.95 -12.35
N GLN A 27 11.06 -3.27 -11.32
CA GLN A 27 12.50 -3.15 -11.04
C GLN A 27 13.09 -4.43 -10.44
N LEU A 28 12.26 -5.26 -9.80
CA LEU A 28 12.67 -6.56 -9.23
C LEU A 28 12.62 -7.69 -10.28
N ALA A 29 11.88 -7.51 -11.37
CA ALA A 29 11.82 -8.46 -12.47
C ALA A 29 13.05 -8.27 -13.38
N SER A 30 14.10 -9.08 -13.18
CA SER A 30 15.21 -9.11 -14.12
C SER A 30 14.70 -9.50 -15.53
N PRO A 31 15.04 -8.78 -16.60
CA PRO A 31 14.67 -9.15 -17.97
C PRO A 31 15.08 -10.59 -18.35
N ARG A 32 16.11 -11.12 -17.69
CA ARG A 32 16.63 -12.47 -17.90
C ARG A 32 15.62 -13.55 -17.51
N TRP A 33 14.74 -13.28 -16.55
CA TRP A 33 13.82 -14.26 -15.99
C TRP A 33 12.59 -14.49 -16.90
N GLY A 34 12.27 -13.55 -17.78
CA GLY A 34 11.19 -13.67 -18.77
C GLY A 34 11.65 -14.07 -20.17
N ALA A 35 12.95 -14.12 -20.42
CA ALA A 35 13.53 -14.24 -21.75
C ALA A 35 13.23 -15.59 -22.45
N SER A 36 13.01 -16.66 -21.69
CA SER A 36 12.66 -17.99 -22.23
C SER A 36 11.14 -18.18 -22.43
N LEU A 37 10.31 -17.24 -21.97
CA LEU A 37 8.85 -17.33 -22.10
C LEU A 37 8.38 -16.74 -23.43
N ARG A 38 7.29 -17.30 -23.98
CA ARG A 38 6.67 -16.85 -25.23
C ARG A 38 6.11 -15.43 -25.03
N GLY A 39 6.90 -14.42 -25.38
CA GLY A 39 6.61 -13.00 -25.13
C GLY A 39 7.68 -12.24 -24.33
N GLY A 40 8.78 -12.89 -23.93
CA GLY A 40 9.97 -12.24 -23.37
C GLY A 40 9.77 -11.56 -22.01
N ARG A 41 8.64 -11.79 -21.34
CA ARG A 41 8.28 -11.17 -20.06
C ARG A 41 7.74 -12.20 -19.08
N LEU A 42 8.07 -12.00 -17.80
CA LEU A 42 7.45 -12.75 -16.71
C LEU A 42 5.94 -12.45 -16.67
N PRO A 43 5.08 -13.45 -16.45
CA PRO A 43 3.66 -13.23 -16.19
C PRO A 43 3.50 -12.40 -14.91
N GLU A 44 2.47 -11.56 -14.89
CA GLU A 44 2.17 -10.73 -13.73
C GLU A 44 1.85 -11.66 -12.54
N LEU A 45 2.75 -11.73 -11.55
CA LEU A 45 2.51 -12.43 -10.29
C LEU A 45 1.43 -11.66 -9.52
N LYS A 46 0.17 -11.96 -9.83
CA LYS A 46 -0.95 -11.60 -8.97
C LYS A 46 -0.75 -12.38 -7.68
N ASN A 47 -0.46 -11.70 -6.57
CA ASN A 47 -0.41 -12.33 -5.26
C ASN A 47 -1.84 -12.56 -4.78
N PRO A 48 -2.38 -13.79 -4.84
CA PRO A 48 -3.76 -14.06 -4.44
C PRO A 48 -3.93 -14.01 -2.92
N GLU A 49 -2.84 -14.13 -2.15
CA GLU A 49 -2.84 -14.06 -0.69
C GLU A 49 -2.98 -12.63 -0.18
N MET A 50 -2.61 -11.65 -1.00
CA MET A 50 -2.76 -10.23 -0.68
C MET A 50 -4.17 -9.79 -1.05
N ASN A 51 -5.14 -10.08 -0.18
CA ASN A 51 -6.51 -9.57 -0.31
C ASN A 51 -6.49 -8.07 0.01
N PRO A 52 -6.58 -7.16 -1.00
CA PRO A 52 -6.45 -5.74 -0.74
C PRO A 52 -7.61 -5.29 0.16
N THR A 53 -7.29 -4.90 1.39
CA THR A 53 -8.29 -4.37 2.32
C THR A 53 -8.95 -3.15 1.66
N SER A 54 -10.25 -3.26 1.40
CA SER A 54 -11.00 -2.16 0.81
C SER A 54 -10.87 -0.91 1.67
N THR A 55 -10.35 0.17 1.09
CA THR A 55 -10.17 1.45 1.78
C THR A 55 -11.47 1.94 2.38
N TRP A 56 -12.59 1.80 1.66
CA TRP A 56 -13.91 2.19 2.14
C TRP A 56 -14.36 1.39 3.36
N ARG A 57 -14.16 0.06 3.34
CA ARG A 57 -14.48 -0.80 4.50
C ARG A 57 -13.63 -0.42 5.72
N SER A 58 -12.36 -0.07 5.51
CA SER A 58 -11.49 0.39 6.59
C SER A 58 -11.96 1.73 7.17
N VAL A 59 -12.33 2.70 6.31
CA VAL A 59 -12.88 3.99 6.76
C VAL A 59 -14.16 3.81 7.57
N LEU A 60 -15.11 3.00 7.06
CA LEU A 60 -16.35 2.72 7.77
C LEU A 60 -16.09 2.05 9.13
N PHE A 61 -15.17 1.09 9.19
CA PHE A 61 -14.80 0.43 10.43
C PHE A 61 -14.29 1.44 11.47
N TRP A 62 -13.39 2.34 11.07
CA TRP A 62 -12.84 3.33 11.98
C TRP A 62 -13.86 4.37 12.43
N LEU A 63 -14.74 4.83 11.53
CA LEU A 63 -15.84 5.73 11.88
C LEU A 63 -16.80 5.09 12.87
N PHE A 64 -17.17 3.83 12.64
CA PHE A 64 -18.01 3.08 13.55
C PHE A 64 -17.36 2.92 14.92
N LEU A 65 -16.08 2.52 14.96
CA LEU A 65 -15.34 2.35 16.20
C LEU A 65 -15.28 3.67 16.99
N ALA A 66 -14.98 4.78 16.33
CA ALA A 66 -14.95 6.10 16.95
C ALA A 66 -16.32 6.49 17.54
N ALA A 67 -17.40 6.28 16.79
CA ALA A 67 -18.76 6.57 17.26
C ALA A 67 -19.17 5.69 18.45
N ALA A 68 -18.83 4.39 18.41
CA ALA A 68 -19.10 3.46 19.49
C ALA A 68 -18.34 3.86 20.77
N THR A 69 -17.05 4.16 20.65
CA THR A 69 -16.24 4.63 21.78
C THR A 69 -16.80 5.92 22.36
N PHE A 70 -17.15 6.89 21.51
CA PHE A 70 -17.77 8.13 21.96
C PHE A 70 -19.07 7.88 22.73
N GLY A 71 -19.94 7.00 22.23
CA GLY A 71 -21.17 6.61 22.91
C GLY A 71 -20.91 5.99 24.28
N VAL A 72 -19.94 5.07 24.40
CA VAL A 72 -19.56 4.47 25.69
C VAL A 72 -19.09 5.53 26.69
N LEU A 73 -18.29 6.49 26.23
CA LEU A 73 -17.81 7.57 27.09
C LEU A 73 -18.97 8.47 27.55
N VAL A 74 -19.80 8.94 26.61
CA VAL A 74 -20.94 9.82 26.94
C VAL A 74 -21.91 9.16 27.88
N LEU A 75 -22.27 7.89 27.62
CA LEU A 75 -23.18 7.17 28.50
C LEU A 75 -22.55 6.95 29.86
N GLY A 76 -21.34 6.42 29.93
CA GLY A 76 -20.77 6.09 31.21
C GLY A 76 -20.47 7.31 32.09
N TYR A 77 -20.04 8.44 31.51
CA TYR A 77 -19.89 9.69 32.25
C TYR A 77 -21.22 10.41 32.51
N GLY A 78 -22.18 10.32 31.59
CA GLY A 78 -23.49 10.98 31.73
C GLY A 78 -24.40 10.30 32.74
N THR A 79 -24.28 8.98 32.92
CA THR A 79 -25.09 8.22 33.89
C THR A 79 -24.38 7.96 35.21
N GLY A 80 -23.14 8.43 35.39
CA GLY A 80 -22.33 8.12 36.58
C GLY A 80 -21.99 6.63 36.70
N PHE A 81 -22.00 5.86 35.60
CA PHE A 81 -21.68 4.42 35.64
C PHE A 81 -20.26 4.17 36.15
N TRP A 82 -19.35 5.10 35.86
CA TRP A 82 -17.96 5.04 36.31
C TRP A 82 -17.76 5.54 37.74
N ASP A 83 -18.78 6.12 38.38
CA ASP A 83 -18.66 6.61 39.75
C ASP A 83 -18.61 5.41 40.69
N LEU A 84 -17.44 5.17 41.26
CA LEU A 84 -17.26 4.17 42.30
C LEU A 84 -17.93 4.70 43.59
N PRO A 85 -18.75 3.89 44.27
CA PRO A 85 -19.30 4.30 45.56
C PRO A 85 -18.14 4.46 46.54
N ILE A 86 -17.78 5.72 46.82
CA ILE A 86 -16.80 6.04 47.86
C ILE A 86 -17.47 5.68 49.19
N ARG A 87 -16.92 4.66 49.85
CA ARG A 87 -17.35 4.19 51.17
C ARG A 87 -16.43 4.76 52.25
#